data_AF-A0A3N5Q7N4-F1
#
_entry.id   AF-A0A3N5Q7N4-F1
#
_cell.length_a   1.000
_cell.length_b   1.000
_cell.length_c   1.000
_cell.angle_alpha   90.00
_cell.angle_beta   90.00
_cell.angle_gamma   90.00
#
_symmetry.space_group_name_H-M   'P 1'
#
loop_
_entity.id
_entity.type
_entity.pdbx_description
1 polymer ?
#
loop_
_entity_poly.entity_id
_entity_poly.type
_entity_poly.pdbx_seq_one_letter_code
_entity_poly.pdbx_strand_id
1 'polypeptide(L)'
;MIIGDVGTGKTALIRAIENEIQAKIIVVTIPDPNLSLMDFYNVMAAELNMGRSFASKGEFLVGFKKLILEAASTHQRVLMIIDESQRLSSALLEEIRLLSNIDLGGKVLINTFFVGQLEFKALIARSENRAVRQRITVSYELLPLTVDETRQYIGHRLQVGGASRPIFTPEAIRLIHNYSRGYPRLINIICDHALMSGYSRGVDRIDEQIIKECGNELRVAIGSNPLEEKIMPPAELPKKKPAAVPSPVP
;
A
#
# COMPACT_ATOMS: atom_id res chain seq x y z
N MET A 1 10.53 3.01 -1.76
CA MET A 1 9.55 2.71 -0.69
C MET A 1 8.24 3.35 -1.04
N ILE A 2 7.15 2.60 -0.91
CA ILE A 2 5.78 3.09 -1.06
C ILE A 2 5.03 2.80 0.24
N ILE A 3 4.44 3.85 0.81
CA ILE A 3 3.59 3.76 1.99
C ILE A 3 2.21 4.28 1.66
N GLY A 4 1.17 3.74 2.30
CA GLY A 4 -0.17 4.28 2.18
C GLY A 4 -1.15 3.45 3.01
N ASP A 5 -2.33 4.01 3.24
CA ASP A 5 -3.39 3.35 4.01
C ASP A 5 -3.87 2.03 3.37
N VAL A 6 -4.60 1.24 4.14
CA VAL A 6 -5.23 0.01 3.64
C VAL A 6 -6.20 0.37 2.51
N GLY A 7 -6.06 -0.33 1.37
CA GLY A 7 -6.97 -0.16 0.25
C GLY A 7 -6.62 0.99 -0.72
N THR A 8 -5.47 1.64 -0.60
CA THR A 8 -4.96 2.66 -1.56
C THR A 8 -4.43 2.08 -2.87
N GLY A 9 -4.47 0.74 -3.05
CA GLY A 9 -4.05 0.11 -4.31
C GLY A 9 -2.57 -0.24 -4.40
N LYS A 10 -1.83 -0.26 -3.29
CA LYS A 10 -0.41 -0.66 -3.20
C LYS A 10 -0.07 -1.92 -4.01
N THR A 11 -0.82 -3.01 -3.81
CA THR A 11 -0.61 -4.28 -4.53
C THR A 11 -0.90 -4.17 -6.03
N ALA A 12 -1.88 -3.35 -6.42
CA ALA A 12 -2.16 -3.10 -7.84
C ALA A 12 -1.02 -2.31 -8.50
N LEU A 13 -0.42 -1.36 -7.77
CA LEU A 13 0.75 -0.60 -8.23
C LEU A 13 1.98 -1.49 -8.36
N ILE A 14 2.22 -2.42 -7.42
CA ILE A 14 3.31 -3.42 -7.55
C ILE A 14 3.14 -4.20 -8.85
N ARG A 15 1.95 -4.75 -9.11
CA ARG A 15 1.69 -5.52 -10.34
C ARG A 15 1.83 -4.68 -11.60
N ALA A 16 1.44 -3.41 -11.56
CA ALA A 16 1.64 -2.49 -12.68
C ALA A 16 3.14 -2.27 -12.96
N ILE A 17 3.93 -2.05 -11.90
CA ILE A 17 5.39 -1.91 -11.99
C ILE A 17 6.01 -3.20 -12.54
N GLU A 18 5.61 -4.37 -12.07
CA GLU A 18 6.09 -5.66 -12.59
C GLU A 18 5.83 -5.81 -14.09
N ASN A 19 4.68 -5.36 -14.58
CA ASN A 19 4.30 -5.43 -16.00
C ASN A 19 5.00 -4.37 -16.87
N GLU A 20 5.32 -3.19 -16.33
CA GLU A 20 5.99 -2.12 -17.07
C GLU A 20 7.52 -2.29 -17.14
N ILE A 21 8.11 -3.02 -16.19
CA ILE A 21 9.53 -3.32 -16.20
C ILE A 21 9.85 -4.26 -17.37
N GLN A 22 10.35 -3.68 -18.47
CA GLN A 22 10.86 -4.40 -19.65
C GLN A 22 12.24 -5.04 -19.41
N ALA A 23 12.87 -4.79 -18.25
CA ALA A 23 14.16 -5.37 -17.89
C ALA A 23 13.99 -6.82 -17.40
N LYS A 24 15.00 -7.66 -17.62
CA LYS A 24 15.04 -9.00 -17.02
C LYS A 24 15.24 -8.87 -15.51
N ILE A 25 14.14 -8.83 -14.76
CA ILE A 25 14.17 -8.71 -13.31
C ILE A 25 13.64 -9.99 -12.67
N ILE A 26 14.39 -10.52 -11.71
CA ILE A 26 13.91 -11.57 -10.81
C ILE A 26 13.21 -10.87 -9.65
N VAL A 27 11.89 -11.07 -9.54
CA VAL A 27 11.09 -10.48 -8.46
C VAL A 27 10.96 -11.49 -7.33
N VAL A 28 11.21 -11.04 -6.10
CA VAL A 28 11.01 -11.83 -4.89
C VAL A 28 10.03 -11.09 -3.99
N THR A 29 8.86 -11.68 -3.75
CA THR A 29 7.82 -11.04 -2.95
C THR A 29 7.67 -11.74 -1.61
N ILE A 30 7.76 -10.97 -0.53
CA ILE A 30 7.55 -11.47 0.83
C ILE A 30 6.23 -10.88 1.35
N PRO A 31 5.13 -11.66 1.36
CA PRO A 31 3.79 -11.14 1.64
C PRO A 31 3.51 -10.91 3.14
N ASP A 32 4.07 -11.73 4.03
CA ASP A 32 3.98 -11.52 5.48
C ASP A 32 5.38 -11.60 6.11
N PRO A 33 5.99 -10.47 6.47
CA PRO A 33 7.34 -10.47 7.01
C PRO A 33 7.39 -10.73 8.52
N ASN A 34 6.29 -11.08 9.19
CA ASN A 34 6.29 -11.52 10.59
C ASN A 34 6.82 -12.96 10.74
N LEU A 35 8.04 -13.19 10.26
CA LEU A 35 8.68 -14.49 10.17
C LEU A 35 9.89 -14.56 11.11
N SER A 36 10.27 -15.78 11.49
CA SER A 36 11.60 -15.99 12.05
C SER A 36 12.66 -15.71 10.98
N LEU A 37 13.91 -15.46 11.40
CA LEU A 37 15.01 -15.20 10.45
C LEU A 37 15.20 -16.35 9.46
N MET A 38 15.10 -17.61 9.93
CA MET A 38 15.26 -18.77 9.06
C MET A 38 14.06 -18.99 8.13
N ASP A 39 12.84 -18.71 8.59
CA ASP A 39 11.65 -18.79 7.74
C ASP A 39 11.72 -17.72 6.64
N PHE A 40 12.17 -16.51 6.97
CA PHE A 40 12.42 -15.46 5.98
C PHE A 40 13.38 -15.91 4.87
N TYR A 41 14.51 -16.53 5.23
CA TYR A 41 15.46 -17.06 4.24
C TYR A 41 14.86 -18.20 3.41
N ASN A 42 14.09 -19.10 4.02
CA ASN A 42 13.48 -20.22 3.33
C ASN A 42 12.33 -19.80 2.39
N VAL A 43 11.52 -18.80 2.78
CA VAL A 43 10.52 -18.19 1.90
C VAL A 43 11.22 -17.50 0.72
N MET A 44 12.26 -16.72 0.98
CA MET A 44 13.05 -16.08 -0.08
C MET A 44 13.65 -17.10 -1.04
N ALA A 45 14.17 -18.22 -0.53
CA ALA A 45 14.71 -19.31 -1.33
C ALA A 45 13.65 -19.98 -2.22
N ALA A 46 12.43 -20.14 -1.71
CA ALA A 46 11.32 -20.71 -2.45
C ALA A 46 10.90 -19.78 -3.61
N GLU A 47 10.72 -18.48 -3.33
CA GLU A 47 10.38 -17.46 -4.34
C GLU A 47 11.47 -17.34 -5.42
N LEU A 48 12.75 -17.49 -5.04
CA LEU A 48 13.89 -17.52 -5.96
C LEU A 48 14.06 -18.85 -6.70
N ASN A 49 13.19 -19.83 -6.48
CA ASN A 49 13.26 -21.17 -7.06
C ASN A 49 14.62 -21.86 -6.84
N MET A 50 15.20 -21.71 -5.64
CA MET A 50 16.49 -22.33 -5.30
C MET A 50 16.42 -23.86 -5.12
N GLY A 51 15.22 -24.43 -5.15
CA GLY A 51 14.99 -25.88 -5.18
C GLY A 51 15.31 -26.62 -3.88
N ARG A 52 15.56 -25.91 -2.77
CA ARG A 52 15.83 -26.49 -1.45
C ARG A 52 15.55 -25.51 -0.31
N SER A 53 15.28 -26.05 0.87
CA SER A 53 15.35 -25.32 2.13
C SER A 53 16.78 -25.32 2.69
N PHE A 54 17.04 -24.39 3.60
CA PHE A 54 18.33 -24.16 4.23
C PHE A 54 18.20 -24.36 5.73
N ALA A 55 19.17 -25.07 6.32
CA ALA A 55 19.22 -25.30 7.76
C ALA A 55 19.90 -24.15 8.52
N SER A 56 20.69 -23.33 7.82
CA SER A 56 21.38 -22.19 8.40
C SER A 56 21.47 -20.99 7.45
N LYS A 57 21.62 -19.80 8.04
CA LYS A 57 21.90 -18.55 7.32
C LYS A 57 23.13 -18.68 6.40
N GLY A 58 24.18 -19.35 6.87
CA GLY A 58 25.43 -19.51 6.10
C GLY A 58 25.20 -20.27 4.79
N GLU A 59 24.47 -21.39 4.85
CA GLU A 59 24.13 -22.17 3.66
C GLU A 59 23.27 -21.37 2.68
N PHE A 60 22.28 -20.63 3.20
CA PHE A 60 21.45 -19.74 2.40
C PHE A 60 22.31 -18.70 1.67
N LEU A 61 23.18 -17.99 2.39
CA LEU A 61 24.00 -16.91 1.82
C LEU A 61 24.91 -17.39 0.69
N VAL A 62 25.47 -18.60 0.81
CA VAL A 62 26.28 -19.21 -0.26
C VAL A 62 25.44 -19.47 -1.52
N GLY A 63 24.27 -20.09 -1.35
CA GLY A 63 23.37 -20.35 -2.47
C GLY A 63 22.84 -19.05 -3.09
N PHE A 64 22.43 -18.11 -2.25
CA PHE A 64 21.88 -16.82 -2.66
C PHE A 64 22.91 -16.03 -3.46
N LYS A 65 24.15 -15.89 -2.95
CA LYS A 65 25.23 -15.22 -3.67
C LYS A 65 25.48 -15.84 -5.05
N LYS A 66 25.48 -17.18 -5.15
CA LYS A 66 25.63 -17.88 -6.43
C LYS A 66 24.53 -17.48 -7.41
N LEU A 67 23.27 -17.52 -6.98
CA LEU A 67 22.11 -17.15 -7.80
C LEU A 67 22.19 -15.69 -8.26
N ILE A 68 22.51 -14.75 -7.35
CA ILE A 68 22.62 -13.32 -7.67
C ILE A 68 23.73 -13.05 -8.70
N LEU A 69 24.86 -13.74 -8.60
CA LEU A 69 25.96 -13.63 -9.56
C LEU A 69 25.64 -14.26 -10.92
N GLU A 70 24.94 -15.39 -10.93
CA GLU A 70 24.43 -16.01 -12.17
C GLU A 70 23.43 -15.08 -12.87
N ALA A 71 22.48 -14.50 -12.14
CA ALA A 71 21.56 -13.50 -12.65
C ALA A 71 22.30 -12.27 -13.22
N ALA A 72 23.34 -11.79 -12.52
CA ALA A 72 24.15 -10.68 -13.01
C ALA A 72 24.88 -11.02 -14.32
N SER A 73 25.38 -12.25 -14.46
CA SER A 73 26.06 -12.71 -15.68
C SER A 73 25.14 -12.74 -16.90
N THR A 74 23.85 -13.00 -16.69
CA THR A 74 22.80 -12.99 -17.72
C THR A 74 22.16 -11.60 -17.89
N HIS A 75 22.79 -10.56 -17.34
CA HIS A 75 22.34 -9.15 -17.33
C HIS A 75 20.96 -8.95 -16.67
N GLN A 76 20.59 -9.86 -15.76
CA GLN A 76 19.40 -9.74 -14.94
C GLN A 76 19.71 -8.99 -13.66
N ARG A 77 18.70 -8.30 -13.13
CA ARG A 77 18.76 -7.70 -11.79
C ARG A 77 17.76 -8.39 -10.88
N VAL A 78 18.00 -8.35 -9.58
CA VAL A 78 17.04 -8.87 -8.60
C VAL A 78 16.32 -7.71 -7.93
N LEU A 79 14.99 -7.77 -7.93
CA LEU A 79 14.11 -6.85 -7.23
C LEU A 79 13.44 -7.60 -6.08
N MET A 80 13.79 -7.22 -4.86
CA MET A 80 13.18 -7.74 -3.65
C MET A 80 12.04 -6.81 -3.24
N ILE A 81 10.81 -7.29 -3.32
CA ILE A 81 9.60 -6.60 -2.90
C ILE A 81 9.19 -7.12 -1.53
N ILE A 82 9.15 -6.23 -0.55
CA ILE A 82 8.70 -6.56 0.79
C ILE A 82 7.33 -5.91 0.99
N ASP A 83 6.27 -6.71 0.97
CA ASP A 83 4.92 -6.22 1.23
C ASP A 83 4.65 -6.22 2.75
N GLU A 84 3.64 -5.47 3.18
CA GLU A 84 3.28 -5.30 4.60
C GLU A 84 4.50 -4.94 5.48
N SER A 85 5.42 -4.10 4.95
CA SER A 85 6.72 -3.77 5.56
C SER A 85 6.62 -3.23 6.99
N GLN A 86 5.49 -2.69 7.42
CA GLN A 86 5.27 -2.26 8.80
C GLN A 86 5.30 -3.40 9.82
N ARG A 87 5.18 -4.66 9.37
CA ARG A 87 5.31 -5.87 10.20
C ARG A 87 6.75 -6.34 10.38
N LEU A 88 7.72 -5.74 9.68
CA LEU A 88 9.13 -6.11 9.81
C LEU A 88 9.65 -5.82 11.21
N SER A 89 10.52 -6.71 11.70
CA SER A 89 11.37 -6.42 12.85
C SER A 89 12.63 -5.66 12.41
N SER A 90 13.23 -4.92 13.35
CA SER A 90 14.52 -4.24 13.11
C SER A 90 15.63 -5.23 12.75
N ALA A 91 15.58 -6.46 13.28
CA ALA A 91 16.51 -7.53 12.92
C ALA A 91 16.38 -7.94 11.45
N LEU A 92 15.14 -8.13 10.95
CA LEU A 92 14.90 -8.46 9.54
C LEU A 92 15.28 -7.31 8.60
N LEU A 93 15.04 -6.06 9.01
CA LEU A 93 15.47 -4.89 8.25
C LEU A 93 16.99 -4.85 8.04
N GLU A 94 17.74 -5.20 9.08
CA GLU A 94 19.20 -5.30 8.99
C GLU A 94 19.64 -6.45 8.08
N GLU A 95 18.97 -7.61 8.12
CA GLU A 95 19.26 -8.69 7.18
C GLU A 95 18.99 -8.30 5.73
N ILE A 96 17.86 -7.64 5.46
CA ILE A 96 17.55 -7.11 4.13
C ILE A 96 18.64 -6.14 3.68
N ARG A 97 19.13 -5.26 4.58
CA ARG A 97 20.25 -4.35 4.28
C ARG A 97 21.53 -5.08 3.90
N LEU A 98 21.84 -6.16 4.62
CA LEU A 98 23.04 -6.98 4.38
C LEU A 98 22.94 -7.73 3.04
N LEU A 99 21.78 -8.32 2.74
CA LEU A 99 21.54 -9.02 1.47
C LEU A 99 21.65 -8.07 0.28
N SER A 100 21.07 -6.87 0.38
CA SER A 100 21.13 -5.87 -0.70
C SER A 100 22.52 -5.25 -0.89
N ASN A 101 23.50 -5.58 -0.05
CA ASN A 101 24.89 -5.16 -0.21
C ASN A 101 25.70 -6.05 -1.16
N ILE A 102 25.12 -7.11 -1.71
CA ILE A 102 25.83 -7.94 -2.69
C ILE A 102 26.02 -7.14 -3.99
N ASP A 103 27.27 -6.88 -4.33
CA ASP A 103 27.67 -6.20 -5.55
C ASP A 103 28.63 -7.05 -6.40
N LEU A 104 28.76 -6.66 -7.67
CA LEU A 104 29.78 -7.18 -8.58
C LEU A 104 30.45 -6.00 -9.29
N GLY A 105 31.71 -5.74 -8.95
CA GLY A 105 32.49 -4.62 -9.53
C GLY A 105 31.88 -3.25 -9.22
N GLY A 106 31.34 -3.06 -8.01
CA GLY A 106 30.70 -1.81 -7.58
C GLY A 106 29.28 -1.59 -8.10
N LYS A 107 28.70 -2.55 -8.84
CA LYS A 107 27.29 -2.51 -9.26
C LYS A 107 26.41 -3.26 -8.26
N VAL A 108 25.46 -2.55 -7.66
CA VAL A 108 24.42 -3.15 -6.80
C VAL A 108 23.56 -4.09 -7.65
N LEU A 109 23.48 -5.36 -7.22
CA LEU A 109 22.76 -6.40 -7.96
C LEU A 109 21.31 -6.59 -7.49
N ILE A 110 21.00 -6.06 -6.31
CA ILE A 110 19.72 -6.24 -5.64
C ILE A 110 19.11 -4.89 -5.30
N ASN A 111 17.95 -4.61 -5.88
CA ASN A 111 17.12 -3.46 -5.51
C ASN A 111 16.05 -3.92 -4.53
N THR A 112 15.82 -3.15 -3.46
CA THR A 112 14.76 -3.44 -2.49
C THR A 112 13.64 -2.42 -2.59
N PHE A 113 12.42 -2.91 -2.69
CA PHE A 113 11.21 -2.11 -2.74
C PHE A 113 10.30 -2.44 -1.56
N PHE A 114 10.35 -1.57 -0.55
CA PHE A 114 9.46 -1.67 0.61
C PHE A 114 8.07 -1.13 0.28
N VAL A 115 7.05 -1.94 0.53
CA VAL A 115 5.64 -1.58 0.43
C VAL A 115 4.98 -1.82 1.78
N GLY A 116 4.28 -0.83 2.30
CA GLY A 116 3.68 -0.95 3.63
C GLY A 116 2.73 0.18 3.96
N GLN A 117 2.39 0.28 5.25
CA GLN A 117 1.52 1.31 5.80
C GLN A 117 2.33 2.45 6.43
N LEU A 118 1.68 3.52 6.90
CA LEU A 118 2.32 4.70 7.47
C LEU A 118 3.22 4.37 8.69
N GLU A 119 2.87 3.32 9.42
CA GLU A 119 3.61 2.76 10.55
C GLU A 119 5.03 2.36 10.18
N PHE A 120 5.27 1.95 8.92
CA PHE A 120 6.60 1.63 8.45
C PHE A 120 7.54 2.84 8.45
N LYS A 121 7.01 4.04 8.17
CA LYS A 121 7.76 5.31 8.24
C LYS A 121 8.28 5.54 9.66
N ALA A 122 7.45 5.27 10.66
CA ALA A 122 7.83 5.37 12.08
C ALA A 122 8.85 4.30 12.48
N LEU A 123 8.71 3.06 11.99
CA LEU A 123 9.66 1.97 12.23
C LEU A 123 11.08 2.31 11.72
N ILE A 124 11.19 2.80 10.48
CA ILE A 124 12.46 3.20 9.86
C ILE A 124 13.05 4.48 10.48
N ALA A 125 12.20 5.34 11.06
CA ALA A 125 12.66 6.54 11.76
C ALA A 125 13.41 6.25 13.08
N ARG A 126 13.26 5.04 13.65
CA ARG A 126 13.97 4.63 14.86
C ARG A 126 15.49 4.71 14.68
N SER A 127 16.21 5.00 15.77
CA SER A 127 17.67 5.20 15.76
C SER A 127 18.42 3.92 15.34
N GLU A 128 17.97 2.76 15.79
CA GLU A 128 18.52 1.44 15.43
C GLU A 128 18.43 1.14 13.92
N ASN A 129 17.42 1.68 13.22
CA ASN A 129 17.20 1.45 11.80
C ASN A 129 17.85 2.53 10.90
N ARG A 130 18.71 3.38 11.46
CA ARG A 130 19.36 4.49 10.73
C ARG A 130 20.11 4.02 9.48
N ALA A 131 20.81 2.88 9.56
CA ALA A 131 21.59 2.35 8.44
C ALA A 131 20.70 1.95 7.25
N VAL A 132 19.53 1.39 7.52
CA VAL A 132 18.53 1.03 6.49
C VAL A 132 17.91 2.29 5.92
N ARG A 133 17.53 3.24 6.78
CA ARG A 133 16.94 4.53 6.38
C ARG A 133 17.82 5.29 5.39
N GLN A 134 19.12 5.31 5.61
CA GLN A 134 20.08 5.99 4.72
C GLN A 134 20.18 5.37 3.32
N ARG A 135 19.71 4.13 3.12
CA ARG A 135 19.66 3.46 1.82
C ARG A 135 18.32 3.64 1.10
N ILE A 136 17.33 4.28 1.73
CA ILE A 136 16.06 4.56 1.08
C ILE A 136 16.23 5.82 0.22
N THR A 137 16.46 5.63 -1.07
CA THR A 137 16.66 6.73 -2.02
C THR A 137 15.36 7.40 -2.44
N VAL A 138 14.25 6.63 -2.50
CA VAL A 138 12.95 7.11 -2.96
C VAL A 138 11.87 6.66 -1.97
N SER A 139 11.05 7.61 -1.54
CA SER A 139 9.89 7.40 -0.68
C SER A 139 8.67 8.09 -1.29
N TYR A 140 7.59 7.36 -1.49
CA TYR A 140 6.32 7.89 -1.97
C TYR A 140 5.18 7.49 -1.04
N GLU A 141 4.26 8.43 -0.79
CA GLU A 141 3.08 8.23 0.03
C GLU A 141 1.85 8.21 -0.88
N LEU A 142 1.20 7.05 -0.98
CA LEU A 142 -0.03 6.84 -1.73
C LEU A 142 -1.19 7.44 -0.94
N LEU A 143 -1.70 8.54 -1.46
CA LEU A 143 -2.90 9.22 -0.97
C LEU A 143 -4.16 8.62 -1.61
N PRO A 144 -5.33 8.78 -0.98
CA PRO A 144 -6.61 8.48 -1.62
C PRO A 144 -6.77 9.26 -2.94
N LEU A 145 -7.53 8.68 -3.87
CA LEU A 145 -7.77 9.27 -5.17
C LEU A 145 -8.58 10.58 -5.04
N THR A 146 -8.21 11.56 -5.84
CA THR A 146 -9.04 12.74 -6.10
C THR A 146 -10.33 12.34 -6.83
N VAL A 147 -11.28 13.28 -6.94
CA VAL A 147 -12.54 13.05 -7.69
C VAL A 147 -12.25 12.68 -9.14
N ASP A 148 -11.31 13.39 -9.78
CA ASP A 148 -10.92 13.14 -11.16
C ASP A 148 -10.21 11.80 -11.35
N GLU A 149 -9.30 11.44 -10.44
CA GLU A 149 -8.65 10.13 -10.45
C GLU A 149 -9.65 9.00 -10.18
N THR A 150 -10.65 9.23 -9.32
CA THR A 150 -11.73 8.26 -9.09
C THR A 150 -12.56 8.02 -10.34
N ARG A 151 -12.89 9.09 -11.09
CA ARG A 151 -13.56 8.97 -12.39
C ARG A 151 -12.73 8.15 -13.36
N GLN A 152 -11.43 8.43 -13.47
CA GLN A 152 -10.51 7.70 -14.35
C GLN A 152 -10.36 6.24 -13.92
N TYR A 153 -10.24 5.99 -12.61
CA TYR A 153 -10.14 4.67 -12.02
C TYR A 153 -11.36 3.81 -12.34
N ILE A 154 -12.57 4.31 -12.07
CA ILE A 154 -13.83 3.62 -12.39
C ILE A 154 -13.90 3.34 -13.89
N GLY A 155 -13.61 4.35 -14.73
CA GLY A 155 -13.64 4.21 -16.18
C GLY A 155 -12.70 3.12 -16.69
N HIS A 156 -11.45 3.12 -16.22
CA HIS A 156 -10.46 2.10 -16.58
C HIS A 156 -10.90 0.70 -16.15
N ARG A 157 -11.41 0.54 -14.92
CA ARG A 157 -11.89 -0.74 -14.40
C ARG A 157 -13.05 -1.30 -15.22
N LEU A 158 -13.99 -0.44 -15.62
CA LEU A 158 -15.11 -0.84 -16.48
C LEU A 158 -14.64 -1.24 -17.88
N GLN A 159 -13.67 -0.52 -18.45
CA GLN A 159 -13.08 -0.85 -19.74
C GLN A 159 -12.39 -2.23 -19.71
N VAL A 160 -11.61 -2.52 -18.66
CA VAL A 160 -11.01 -3.84 -18.45
C VAL A 160 -12.09 -4.92 -18.29
N GLY A 161 -13.23 -4.57 -17.67
CA GLY A 161 -14.41 -5.44 -17.58
C GLY A 161 -15.24 -5.56 -18.88
N GLY A 162 -14.80 -4.96 -19.98
CA GLY A 162 -15.47 -5.06 -21.29
C GLY A 162 -16.57 -4.03 -21.54
N ALA A 163 -16.74 -3.03 -20.67
CA ALA A 163 -17.69 -1.96 -20.90
C ALA A 163 -17.20 -1.04 -22.04
N SER A 164 -18.03 -0.89 -23.08
CA SER A 164 -17.80 0.02 -24.20
C SER A 164 -18.49 1.38 -24.05
N ARG A 165 -19.31 1.54 -23.00
CA ARG A 165 -20.11 2.73 -22.74
C ARG A 165 -19.99 3.19 -21.28
N PRO A 166 -20.18 4.49 -20.98
CA PRO A 166 -20.22 4.98 -19.61
C PRO A 166 -21.47 4.45 -18.88
N ILE A 167 -21.23 3.64 -17.84
CA ILE A 167 -22.27 3.02 -16.99
C ILE A 167 -22.69 3.93 -15.84
N PHE A 168 -21.77 4.70 -15.25
CA PHE A 168 -22.07 5.64 -14.17
C PHE A 168 -22.21 7.07 -14.70
N THR A 169 -23.16 7.82 -14.15
CA THR A 169 -23.28 9.27 -14.38
C THR A 169 -22.18 10.05 -13.64
N PRO A 170 -21.83 11.26 -14.09
CA PRO A 170 -20.90 12.14 -13.36
C PRO A 170 -21.32 12.40 -11.89
N GLU A 171 -22.62 12.53 -11.65
CA GLU A 171 -23.24 12.73 -10.34
C GLU A 171 -23.03 11.51 -9.44
N ALA A 172 -23.26 10.31 -9.97
CA ALA A 172 -22.99 9.04 -9.28
C ALA A 172 -21.50 8.93 -8.91
N ILE A 173 -20.58 9.27 -9.81
CA ILE A 173 -19.13 9.22 -9.55
C ILE A 173 -18.72 10.17 -8.42
N ARG A 174 -19.25 11.40 -8.40
CA ARG A 174 -19.01 12.34 -7.29
C ARG A 174 -19.51 11.78 -5.96
N LEU A 175 -20.67 11.13 -5.96
CA LEU A 175 -21.22 10.54 -4.74
C LEU A 175 -20.42 9.31 -4.28
N ILE A 176 -19.96 8.47 -5.22
CA ILE A 176 -19.04 7.34 -4.94
C ILE A 176 -17.75 7.87 -4.32
N HIS A 177 -17.16 8.95 -4.85
CA HIS A 177 -15.97 9.58 -4.28
C HIS A 177 -16.24 10.05 -2.85
N ASN A 178 -17.36 10.74 -2.60
CA ASN A 178 -17.70 11.24 -1.27
C ASN A 178 -17.85 10.12 -0.23
N TYR A 179 -18.53 9.02 -0.58
CA TYR A 179 -18.70 7.88 0.32
C TYR A 179 -17.42 7.09 0.52
N SER A 180 -16.64 6.89 -0.54
CA SER A 180 -15.37 6.17 -0.47
C SER A 180 -14.21 7.01 0.06
N ARG A 181 -14.35 8.33 0.15
CA ARG A 181 -13.27 9.31 0.37
C ARG A 181 -12.08 9.15 -0.59
N GLY A 182 -12.31 8.57 -1.77
CA GLY A 182 -11.27 8.29 -2.75
C GLY A 182 -10.48 7.00 -2.53
N TYR A 183 -10.84 6.15 -1.56
CA TYR A 183 -10.15 4.88 -1.34
C TYR A 183 -10.58 3.82 -2.39
N PRO A 184 -9.67 3.31 -3.25
CA PRO A 184 -9.98 2.34 -4.30
C PRO A 184 -10.78 1.12 -3.86
N ARG A 185 -10.46 0.55 -2.69
CA ARG A 185 -11.21 -0.61 -2.15
C ARG A 185 -12.68 -0.27 -1.88
N LEU A 186 -12.95 0.89 -1.28
CA LEU A 186 -14.32 1.34 -1.01
C LEU A 186 -15.03 1.71 -2.30
N ILE A 187 -14.34 2.34 -3.26
CA ILE A 187 -14.87 2.61 -4.60
C ILE A 187 -15.36 1.31 -5.23
N ASN A 188 -14.54 0.26 -5.25
CA ASN A 188 -14.92 -1.03 -5.83
C ASN A 188 -16.16 -1.62 -5.14
N ILE A 189 -16.19 -1.64 -3.81
CA ILE A 189 -17.35 -2.16 -3.05
C ILE A 189 -18.63 -1.41 -3.44
N ILE A 190 -18.59 -0.07 -3.45
CA ILE A 190 -19.76 0.74 -3.82
C ILE A 190 -20.16 0.47 -5.27
N CYS A 191 -19.20 0.43 -6.20
CA CYS A 191 -19.46 0.17 -7.61
C CYS A 191 -20.06 -1.22 -7.83
N ASP A 192 -19.55 -2.27 -7.18
CA ASP A 192 -20.02 -3.64 -7.31
C ASP A 192 -21.48 -3.77 -6.85
N HIS A 193 -21.80 -3.19 -5.69
CA HIS A 193 -23.18 -3.13 -5.18
C HIS A 193 -24.11 -2.35 -6.11
N ALA A 194 -23.64 -1.20 -6.61
CA ALA A 194 -24.42 -0.38 -7.52
C ALA A 194 -24.68 -1.07 -8.87
N LEU A 195 -23.70 -1.81 -9.40
CA LEU A 195 -23.84 -2.61 -10.62
C LEU A 195 -24.85 -3.74 -10.43
N MET A 196 -24.84 -4.43 -9.30
CA MET A 196 -25.83 -5.47 -8.98
C MET A 196 -27.25 -4.88 -8.82
N SER A 197 -27.38 -3.73 -8.16
CA SER A 197 -28.67 -3.03 -8.00
C SER A 197 -29.20 -2.50 -9.33
N GLY A 198 -28.33 -1.94 -10.17
CA GLY A 198 -28.70 -1.48 -11.51
C GLY A 198 -29.17 -2.63 -12.41
N TYR A 199 -28.46 -3.76 -12.36
CA TYR A 199 -28.83 -4.97 -13.09
C TYR A 199 -30.20 -5.51 -12.66
N SER A 200 -30.46 -5.61 -11.34
CA SER A 200 -31.74 -6.13 -10.84
C SER A 200 -32.95 -5.25 -11.20
N ARG A 201 -32.73 -3.96 -11.40
CA ARG A 201 -33.74 -2.98 -11.84
C ARG A 201 -33.86 -2.85 -13.35
N GLY A 202 -33.01 -3.54 -14.12
CA GLY A 202 -32.98 -3.46 -15.57
C GLY A 202 -32.59 -2.08 -16.11
N VAL A 203 -31.81 -1.29 -15.35
CA VAL A 203 -31.36 0.03 -15.80
C VAL A 203 -30.00 -0.04 -16.49
N ASP A 204 -29.86 0.73 -17.56
CA ASP A 204 -28.65 0.79 -18.37
C ASP A 204 -27.56 1.71 -17.82
N ARG A 205 -27.95 2.63 -16.92
CA ARG A 205 -27.06 3.62 -16.29
C ARG A 205 -27.35 3.73 -14.81
N ILE A 206 -26.28 3.91 -14.04
CA ILE A 206 -26.31 4.10 -12.61
C ILE A 206 -26.22 5.60 -12.31
N ASP A 207 -27.28 6.12 -11.70
CA ASP A 207 -27.40 7.50 -11.25
C ASP A 207 -27.08 7.65 -9.76
N GLU A 208 -27.10 8.89 -9.27
CA GLU A 208 -26.85 9.18 -7.86
C GLU A 208 -27.90 8.57 -6.92
N GLN A 209 -29.12 8.28 -7.39
CA GLN A 209 -30.17 7.71 -6.53
C GLN A 209 -29.82 6.27 -6.16
N ILE A 210 -29.40 5.46 -7.13
CA ILE A 210 -28.93 4.09 -6.88
C ILE A 210 -27.73 4.11 -5.93
N ILE A 211 -26.80 5.06 -6.11
CA ILE A 211 -25.65 5.19 -5.20
C ILE A 211 -26.07 5.59 -3.78
N LYS A 212 -27.05 6.48 -3.60
CA LYS A 212 -27.57 6.84 -2.26
C LYS A 212 -28.15 5.63 -1.56
N GLU A 213 -28.92 4.82 -2.27
CA GLU A 213 -29.54 3.62 -1.73
C GLU A 213 -28.47 2.59 -1.33
N CYS A 214 -27.50 2.31 -2.19
CA CYS A 214 -26.37 1.43 -1.87
C CYS A 214 -25.52 1.97 -0.71
N GLY A 215 -25.31 3.29 -0.63
CA GLY A 215 -24.58 3.93 0.46
C GLY A 215 -25.25 3.74 1.82
N ASN A 216 -26.58 3.80 1.88
CA ASN A 216 -27.34 3.55 3.10
C ASN A 216 -27.27 2.08 3.51
N GLU A 217 -27.39 1.15 2.56
CA GLU A 217 -27.26 -0.29 2.83
C GLU A 217 -25.86 -0.68 3.33
N LEU A 218 -24.81 -0.10 2.75
CA LEU A 218 -23.43 -0.33 3.17
C LEU A 218 -23.17 0.22 4.59
N ARG A 219 -23.76 1.37 4.95
CA ARG A 219 -23.67 1.90 6.33
C ARG A 219 -24.37 0.99 7.34
N VAL A 220 -25.46 0.32 6.94
CA VAL A 220 -26.17 -0.65 7.78
C VAL A 220 -25.38 -1.95 7.91
N ALA A 221 -24.75 -2.43 6.83
CA ALA A 221 -24.00 -3.69 6.81
C ALA A 221 -22.63 -3.63 7.53
N ILE A 222 -21.98 -2.47 7.56
CA ILE A 222 -20.66 -2.29 8.20
C ILE A 222 -20.77 -2.02 9.71
N GLY A 223 -22.00 -1.89 10.24
CA GLY A 223 -22.22 -1.35 11.59
C GLY A 223 -21.78 0.12 11.65
N SER A 224 -22.30 0.85 12.63
CA SER A 224 -21.89 2.23 12.93
C SER A 224 -20.37 2.37 12.83
N ASN A 225 -19.94 3.26 11.95
CA ASN A 225 -18.56 3.38 11.49
C ASN A 225 -17.58 3.62 12.67
N PRO A 226 -16.47 2.85 12.82
CA PRO A 226 -15.39 3.19 13.75
C PRO A 226 -14.74 4.57 13.47
N LEU A 227 -15.05 5.20 12.34
CA LEU A 227 -14.56 6.52 11.96
C LEU A 227 -15.48 7.68 12.38
N GLU A 228 -16.67 7.43 12.95
CA GLU A 228 -17.46 8.51 13.58
C GLU A 228 -16.87 8.93 14.95
N GLU A 229 -16.13 8.06 15.65
CA GLU A 229 -15.53 8.40 16.96
C GLU A 229 -14.34 9.37 16.91
N LYS A 230 -13.73 9.63 15.74
CA LYS A 230 -12.60 10.57 15.61
C LYS A 230 -12.97 11.97 15.10
N ILE A 231 -14.27 12.26 14.94
CA ILE A 231 -14.76 13.55 14.45
C ILE A 231 -15.59 14.24 15.55
N MET A 232 -15.01 14.40 16.74
CA MET A 232 -15.34 15.56 17.57
C MET A 232 -14.29 16.64 17.24
N PRO A 233 -14.69 17.87 16.87
CA PRO A 233 -13.77 18.99 17.00
C PRO A 233 -13.30 19.06 18.46
N PRO A 234 -12.06 19.51 18.74
CA PRO A 234 -11.64 19.76 20.12
C PRO A 234 -12.71 20.63 20.77
N ALA A 235 -13.29 20.15 21.88
CA ALA A 235 -14.19 20.96 22.68
C ALA A 235 -13.52 22.31 22.93
N GLU A 236 -14.17 23.40 22.50
CA GLU A 236 -13.68 24.74 22.77
C GLU A 236 -13.44 24.86 24.27
N LEU A 237 -12.15 24.99 24.64
CA LEU A 237 -11.75 25.34 25.99
C LEU A 237 -12.52 26.62 26.37
N PRO A 238 -13.19 26.66 27.53
CA PRO A 238 -13.95 27.84 27.93
C PRO A 238 -13.01 29.04 27.93
N LYS A 239 -13.35 30.07 27.13
CA LYS A 239 -12.63 31.33 27.04
C LYS A 239 -12.42 31.88 28.45
N LYS A 240 -11.18 31.82 28.94
CA LYS A 240 -10.78 32.48 30.18
C LYS A 240 -11.05 33.98 30.02
N LYS A 241 -11.97 34.53 30.83
CA LYS A 241 -12.16 35.98 30.96
C LYS A 241 -10.80 36.62 31.25
N PRO A 242 -10.43 37.73 30.60
CA PRO A 242 -9.19 38.44 30.95
C PRO A 242 -9.25 38.87 32.41
N ALA A 243 -8.17 38.57 33.15
CA ALA A 243 -8.00 38.95 34.54
C ALA A 243 -8.01 40.48 34.66
N ALA A 244 -8.84 41.00 35.56
CA ALA A 244 -8.86 42.41 35.90
C ALA A 244 -7.51 42.82 36.50
N VAL A 245 -6.93 43.91 35.97
CA VAL A 245 -5.77 44.59 36.54
C VAL A 245 -6.20 45.25 37.85
N PRO A 246 -5.53 45.03 39.00
CA PRO A 246 -5.86 45.76 40.20
C PRO A 246 -5.39 47.22 40.05
N SER A 247 -6.30 48.17 40.22
CA SER A 247 -5.98 49.58 40.39
C SER A 247 -5.26 49.81 41.74
N PRO A 248 -4.36 50.80 41.83
CA PRO A 248 -3.59 51.06 43.05
C PRO A 248 -4.50 51.71 44.10
N VAL A 249 -4.37 51.27 45.35
CA VAL A 249 -5.04 51.86 46.53
C VAL A 249 -4.16 53.02 47.03
N PRO A 250 -4.76 54.14 47.53
CA PRO A 250 -4.09 55.40 47.87
C PRO A 250 -2.97 55.32 48.90
#